data_AF-A0A951GUS2-F1
#
_entry.id   AF-A0A951GUS2-F1
#
_cell.length_a   1.000
_cell.length_b   1.000
_cell.length_c   1.000
_cell.angle_alpha   90.00
_cell.angle_beta   90.00
_cell.angle_gamma   90.00
#
_symmetry.space_group_name_H-M   'P 1'
#
loop_
_entity.id
_entity.type
_entity.pdbx_description
1 polymer ?
#
loop_
_entity_poly.entity_id
_entity_poly.type
_entity_poly.pdbx_seq_one_letter_code
_entity_poly.pdbx_strand_id
1 'polypeptide(L)'
;MPGQPPTIRRVLLSALAALTVGLGAISVVAGFSDSVPVRLLQGLAVLAAGAVLIGGAVVLAMIYLAGWKEPESEDEFEALVQRTERLAAHSSWAPAHVDEEQRFRAIVRGAIDELPLECHRALEHVAIVFADGGIRRGAYGLYEGDTVARDFFHDRIVIFQDALMRDFGHDPELLKAQVTRTVRHELAHHLGWDENGVRGLGL
;
A
#
# COMPACT_ATOMS: atom_id res chain seq x y z
N MET A 1 -34.70 15.11 -25.31
CA MET A 1 -33.61 14.23 -25.78
C MET A 1 -34.25 13.00 -26.44
N PRO A 2 -34.42 12.94 -27.77
CA PRO A 2 -34.92 11.73 -28.41
C PRO A 2 -33.88 10.63 -28.27
N GLY A 3 -34.21 9.55 -27.57
CA GLY A 3 -33.31 8.41 -27.34
C GLY A 3 -32.92 7.76 -28.67
N GLN A 4 -31.64 7.38 -28.81
CA GLN A 4 -31.16 6.63 -29.96
C GLN A 4 -32.01 5.35 -30.15
N PRO A 5 -32.40 5.00 -31.39
CA PRO A 5 -33.14 3.78 -31.65
C PRO A 5 -32.32 2.56 -31.23
N PRO A 6 -32.96 1.50 -30.71
CA PRO A 6 -32.26 0.30 -30.27
C PRO A 6 -31.52 -0.33 -31.44
N THR A 7 -30.27 -0.74 -31.20
CA THR A 7 -29.48 -1.43 -32.21
C THR A 7 -30.11 -2.79 -32.52
N ILE A 8 -30.01 -3.25 -33.78
CA ILE A 8 -30.52 -4.55 -34.24
C ILE A 8 -30.02 -5.69 -33.33
N ARG A 9 -28.76 -5.60 -32.89
CA ARG A 9 -28.15 -6.56 -31.95
C ARG A 9 -28.93 -6.66 -30.63
N ARG A 10 -29.35 -5.53 -30.04
CA ARG A 10 -30.13 -5.52 -28.79
C ARG A 10 -31.52 -6.10 -29.01
N VAL A 11 -32.17 -5.77 -30.12
CA VAL A 11 -33.50 -6.32 -30.48
C VAL A 11 -33.43 -7.85 -30.62
N LEU A 12 -32.43 -8.35 -31.34
CA LEU A 12 -32.23 -9.80 -31.53
C LEU A 12 -31.93 -10.52 -30.21
N LEU A 13 -31.09 -9.93 -29.34
CA LEU A 13 -30.79 -10.50 -28.03
C LEU A 13 -32.03 -10.55 -27.13
N SER A 14 -32.83 -9.48 -27.08
CA SER A 14 -34.07 -9.46 -26.30
C SER A 14 -35.09 -10.47 -26.82
N ALA A 15 -35.21 -10.61 -28.15
CA ALA A 15 -36.10 -11.60 -28.77
C ALA A 15 -35.65 -13.03 -28.44
N LEU A 16 -34.35 -13.32 -28.52
CA LEU A 16 -33.78 -14.62 -28.16
C LEU A 16 -34.00 -14.94 -26.68
N ALA A 17 -33.78 -13.97 -25.78
CA ALA A 17 -34.01 -14.12 -24.35
C ALA A 17 -35.48 -14.41 -24.05
N ALA A 18 -36.40 -13.63 -24.63
CA ALA A 18 -37.84 -13.84 -24.46
C ALA A 18 -38.29 -15.21 -24.96
N LEU A 19 -37.76 -15.65 -26.11
CA LEU A 19 -38.05 -16.96 -26.69
C LEU A 19 -37.52 -18.10 -25.80
N THR A 20 -36.29 -17.95 -25.29
CA THR A 20 -35.66 -18.92 -24.38
C THR A 20 -36.45 -19.06 -23.07
N VAL A 21 -36.85 -17.94 -22.47
CA VAL A 21 -37.66 -17.93 -21.24
C VAL A 21 -39.04 -18.54 -21.50
N GLY A 22 -39.70 -18.16 -22.60
CA GLY A 22 -41.03 -18.66 -22.97
C GLY A 22 -41.05 -20.17 -23.23
N LEU A 23 -40.13 -20.66 -24.06
CA LEU A 23 -39.98 -22.11 -24.32
C LEU A 23 -39.60 -22.88 -23.07
N GLY A 24 -38.68 -22.35 -22.25
CA GLY A 24 -38.30 -22.96 -20.98
C GLY A 24 -39.48 -23.12 -20.03
N ALA A 25 -40.26 -22.05 -19.82
CA ALA A 25 -41.43 -22.06 -18.94
C ALA A 25 -42.52 -23.02 -19.42
N ILE A 26 -42.84 -23.01 -20.72
CA ILE A 26 -43.83 -23.94 -21.30
C ILE A 26 -43.36 -25.38 -21.14
N SER A 27 -42.07 -25.66 -21.35
CA SER A 27 -41.53 -27.02 -21.22
C SER A 27 -41.59 -27.55 -19.79
N VAL A 28 -41.41 -26.68 -18.80
CA VAL A 28 -41.51 -27.05 -17.37
C VAL A 28 -42.97 -27.30 -16.97
N VAL A 29 -43.91 -26.49 -17.45
CA VAL A 29 -45.33 -26.56 -17.04
C VAL A 29 -46.11 -27.61 -17.83
N ALA A 30 -45.93 -27.66 -19.15
CA ALA A 30 -46.71 -28.48 -20.07
C ALA A 30 -45.96 -29.72 -20.58
N GLY A 31 -44.67 -29.87 -20.24
CA GLY A 31 -43.83 -30.95 -20.73
C GLY A 31 -43.25 -30.68 -22.13
N PHE A 32 -42.50 -31.66 -22.63
CA PHE A 32 -41.84 -31.58 -23.94
C PHE A 32 -42.77 -31.97 -25.09
N SER A 33 -42.57 -31.35 -26.24
CA SER A 33 -43.28 -31.70 -27.47
C SER A 33 -42.89 -33.09 -27.98
N ASP A 34 -43.85 -33.80 -28.60
CA ASP A 34 -43.60 -35.07 -29.31
C ASP A 34 -42.78 -34.88 -30.58
N SER A 35 -42.82 -33.67 -31.16
CA SER A 35 -42.02 -33.36 -32.34
C SER A 35 -40.54 -33.20 -31.98
N VAL A 36 -39.71 -34.07 -32.56
CA VAL A 36 -38.26 -34.07 -32.37
C VAL A 36 -37.60 -32.69 -32.52
N PRO A 37 -37.90 -31.89 -33.57
CA PRO A 37 -37.26 -30.58 -33.71
C PRO A 37 -37.65 -29.58 -32.62
N VAL A 38 -38.91 -29.56 -32.19
CA VAL A 38 -39.37 -28.65 -31.11
C VAL A 38 -38.81 -29.09 -29.77
N ARG A 39 -38.76 -30.39 -29.52
CA ARG A 39 -38.19 -30.95 -28.29
C ARG A 39 -36.71 -30.58 -28.11
N LEU A 40 -35.93 -30.58 -29.19
CA LEU A 40 -34.53 -30.14 -29.15
C LEU A 40 -34.41 -28.65 -28.80
N LEU A 41 -35.25 -27.80 -29.40
CA LEU A 41 -35.27 -26.36 -29.12
C LEU A 41 -35.69 -26.07 -27.66
N GLN A 42 -36.70 -26.78 -27.17
CA GLN A 42 -37.14 -26.73 -25.77
C GLN A 42 -36.02 -27.16 -24.81
N GLY A 43 -35.31 -28.24 -25.12
CA GLY A 43 -34.18 -28.72 -24.32
C GLY A 43 -33.04 -27.70 -24.24
N LEU A 44 -32.68 -27.09 -25.37
CA LEU A 44 -31.67 -26.01 -25.41
C LEU A 44 -32.12 -24.79 -24.59
N ALA A 45 -33.40 -24.41 -24.70
CA ALA A 45 -33.96 -23.28 -23.97
C ALA A 45 -33.94 -23.50 -22.45
N VAL A 46 -34.33 -24.69 -22.00
CA VAL A 46 -34.29 -25.08 -20.58
C VAL A 46 -32.85 -25.08 -20.06
N LEU A 47 -31.90 -25.63 -20.82
CA LEU A 47 -30.49 -25.65 -20.43
C LEU A 47 -29.91 -24.24 -20.32
N ALA A 48 -30.20 -23.37 -21.29
CA ALA A 48 -29.76 -21.97 -21.27
C ALA A 48 -30.36 -21.21 -20.08
N ALA A 49 -31.66 -21.36 -19.81
CA ALA A 49 -32.32 -20.74 -18.66
C ALA A 49 -31.71 -21.24 -17.33
N GLY A 50 -31.48 -22.54 -17.21
CA GLY A 50 -30.83 -23.14 -16.05
C GLY A 50 -29.41 -22.60 -15.81
N ALA A 51 -28.60 -22.46 -16.87
CA ALA A 51 -27.26 -21.92 -16.78
C ALA A 51 -27.24 -20.46 -16.27
N VAL A 52 -28.19 -19.63 -16.71
CA VAL A 52 -28.34 -18.24 -16.23
C VAL A 52 -28.72 -18.21 -14.75
N LEU A 53 -29.67 -19.05 -14.32
CA LEU A 53 -30.08 -19.13 -12.92
C LEU A 53 -28.95 -19.59 -12.01
N ILE A 54 -28.25 -20.66 -12.38
CA ILE A 54 -27.11 -21.19 -11.63
C ILE A 54 -25.98 -20.15 -11.59
N GLY A 55 -25.63 -19.55 -12.74
CA GLY A 55 -24.60 -18.51 -12.81
C GLY A 55 -24.93 -17.31 -11.92
N GLY A 56 -26.18 -16.82 -11.95
CA GLY A 56 -26.64 -15.73 -11.09
C GLY A 56 -26.57 -16.08 -9.61
N ALA A 57 -26.97 -17.30 -9.23
CA ALA A 57 -26.87 -17.78 -7.86
C ALA A 57 -25.41 -17.90 -7.38
N VAL A 58 -24.50 -18.38 -8.24
CA VAL A 58 -23.06 -18.44 -7.95
C VAL A 58 -22.49 -17.04 -7.75
N VAL A 59 -22.81 -16.07 -8.62
CA VAL A 59 -22.37 -14.68 -8.46
C VAL A 59 -22.89 -14.10 -7.14
N LEU A 60 -24.16 -14.32 -6.82
CA LEU A 60 -24.75 -13.85 -5.57
C LEU A 60 -24.07 -14.49 -4.34
N ALA A 61 -23.81 -15.80 -4.39
CA ALA A 61 -23.10 -16.52 -3.34
C ALA A 61 -21.66 -16.01 -3.19
N MET A 62 -20.96 -15.72 -4.29
CA MET A 62 -19.62 -15.13 -4.27
C MET A 62 -19.62 -13.74 -3.65
N ILE A 63 -20.59 -12.88 -3.99
CA ILE A 63 -20.74 -11.55 -3.37
C ILE A 63 -20.99 -11.68 -1.87
N TYR A 64 -21.85 -12.63 -1.48
CA TYR A 64 -22.15 -12.91 -0.08
C TYR A 64 -20.93 -13.44 0.69
N LEU A 65 -20.21 -14.41 0.11
CA LEU A 65 -19.01 -15.03 0.70
C LEU A 65 -17.80 -14.09 0.72
N ALA A 66 -17.68 -13.18 -0.23
CA ALA A 66 -16.65 -12.15 -0.25
C ALA A 66 -16.79 -11.14 0.92
N GLY A 67 -17.84 -11.28 1.75
CA GLY A 67 -18.06 -10.42 2.90
C GLY A 67 -18.29 -8.97 2.49
N TRP A 68 -18.87 -8.76 1.30
CA TRP A 68 -19.19 -7.43 0.79
C TRP A 68 -20.30 -6.81 1.65
N LYS A 69 -19.88 -6.16 2.72
CA LYS A 69 -20.72 -5.41 3.66
C LYS A 69 -20.67 -3.95 3.24
N GLU A 70 -21.64 -3.54 2.42
CA GLU A 70 -21.99 -2.14 2.08
C GLU A 70 -20.86 -1.25 1.50
N PRO A 71 -21.15 -0.31 0.58
CA PRO A 71 -20.32 0.89 0.50
C PRO A 71 -20.45 1.63 1.84
N GLU A 72 -19.34 2.14 2.40
CA GLU A 72 -19.36 3.02 3.60
C GLU A 72 -20.55 3.98 3.50
N SER A 73 -21.47 3.93 4.47
CA SER A 73 -22.63 4.82 4.47
C SER A 73 -22.14 6.27 4.39
N GLU A 74 -22.87 7.15 3.69
CA GLU A 74 -22.46 8.54 3.51
C GLU A 74 -22.23 9.24 4.85
N ASP A 75 -22.98 8.86 5.89
CA ASP A 75 -22.82 9.33 7.26
C ASP A 75 -21.51 8.84 7.93
N GLU A 76 -21.09 7.59 7.71
CA GLU A 76 -19.84 7.04 8.25
C GLU A 76 -18.63 7.64 7.54
N PHE A 77 -18.72 7.80 6.21
CA PHE A 77 -17.73 8.50 5.41
C PHE A 77 -17.57 9.96 5.88
N GLU A 78 -18.67 10.68 6.06
CA GLU A 78 -18.68 12.06 6.57
C GLU A 78 -18.08 12.13 7.99
N ALA A 79 -18.40 11.16 8.86
CA ALA A 79 -17.80 11.08 10.19
C ALA A 79 -16.28 10.82 10.14
N LEU A 80 -15.82 9.99 9.21
CA LEU A 80 -14.39 9.71 8.98
C LEU A 80 -13.67 10.95 8.44
N VAL A 81 -14.27 11.67 7.49
CA VAL A 81 -13.77 12.94 6.95
C VAL A 81 -13.65 13.97 8.08
N GLN A 82 -14.72 14.21 8.84
CA GLN A 82 -14.69 15.16 9.95
C GLN A 82 -13.68 14.76 11.03
N ARG A 83 -13.53 13.47 11.31
CA ARG A 83 -12.50 12.98 12.24
C ARG A 83 -11.11 13.30 11.71
N THR A 84 -10.87 13.08 10.43
CA THR A 84 -9.59 13.37 9.77
C THR A 84 -9.31 14.86 9.71
N GLU A 85 -10.31 15.69 9.43
CA GLU A 85 -10.18 17.16 9.45
C GLU A 85 -9.90 17.68 10.86
N ARG A 86 -10.58 17.14 11.89
CA ARG A 86 -10.25 17.44 13.28
C ARG A 86 -8.83 16.99 13.61
N LEU A 87 -8.42 15.81 13.14
CA LEU A 87 -7.06 15.29 13.30
C LEU A 87 -6.02 16.18 12.64
N ALA A 88 -6.30 16.69 11.45
CA ALA A 88 -5.42 17.62 10.75
C ALA A 88 -5.38 18.99 11.44
N ALA A 89 -6.53 19.48 11.92
CA ALA A 89 -6.63 20.76 12.64
C ALA A 89 -5.97 20.72 14.03
N HIS A 90 -5.97 19.56 14.70
CA HIS A 90 -5.34 19.37 16.00
C HIS A 90 -3.94 18.75 15.91
N SER A 91 -3.56 18.15 14.79
CA SER A 91 -2.17 17.81 14.54
C SER A 91 -1.47 19.13 14.41
N SER A 92 -0.66 19.44 15.40
CA SER A 92 0.29 20.54 15.42
C SER A 92 1.38 20.34 14.38
N TRP A 93 1.04 19.95 13.14
CA TRP A 93 1.90 20.10 11.97
C TRP A 93 1.87 21.57 11.54
N ALA A 94 2.20 22.43 12.51
CA ALA A 94 2.44 23.83 12.29
C ALA A 94 3.75 24.00 11.51
N PRO A 95 3.93 25.12 10.79
CA PRO A 95 5.16 25.43 10.05
C PRO A 95 6.46 25.33 10.87
N ALA A 96 6.39 25.34 12.21
CA ALA A 96 7.55 25.15 13.10
C ALA A 96 8.21 23.77 12.97
N HIS A 97 7.42 22.68 12.84
CA HIS A 97 7.99 21.33 12.66
C HIS A 97 8.65 21.15 11.30
N VAL A 98 8.14 21.84 10.26
CA VAL A 98 8.71 21.78 8.92
C VAL A 98 10.08 22.46 8.86
N ASP A 99 10.24 23.59 9.57
CA ASP A 99 11.54 24.28 9.67
C ASP A 99 12.55 23.47 10.48
N GLU A 100 12.11 22.86 11.59
CA GLU A 100 12.97 22.00 12.42
C GLU A 100 13.43 20.75 11.68
N GLU A 101 12.55 20.09 10.93
CA GLU A 101 12.90 18.95 10.08
C GLU A 101 13.88 19.34 8.97
N GLN A 102 13.66 20.48 8.31
CA GLN A 102 14.58 20.97 7.28
C GLN A 102 15.95 21.34 7.87
N ARG A 103 15.98 21.98 9.04
CA ARG A 103 17.20 22.29 9.77
C ARG A 103 17.96 21.03 10.16
N PHE A 104 17.26 20.02 10.67
CA PHE A 104 17.85 18.73 11.01
C PHE A 104 18.45 18.06 9.77
N ARG A 105 17.71 18.00 8.66
CA ARG A 105 18.21 17.46 7.38
C ARG A 105 19.45 18.20 6.87
N ALA A 106 19.51 19.52 7.03
CA ALA A 106 20.68 20.30 6.65
C ALA A 106 21.90 19.96 7.52
N ILE A 107 21.71 19.80 8.83
CA ILE A 107 22.77 19.36 9.76
C ILE A 107 23.26 17.97 9.39
N VAL A 108 22.34 17.03 9.13
CA VAL A 108 22.71 15.65 8.74
C VAL A 108 23.47 15.64 7.41
N ARG A 109 23.07 16.44 6.42
CA ARG A 109 23.82 16.59 5.17
C ARG A 109 25.25 17.07 5.44
N GLY A 110 25.39 18.13 6.24
CA GLY A 110 26.72 18.62 6.63
C GLY A 110 27.55 17.58 7.40
N ALA A 111 26.92 16.74 8.22
CA ALA A 111 27.57 15.64 8.92
C ALA A 111 28.05 14.54 7.97
N ILE A 112 27.29 14.26 6.90
CA ILE A 112 27.67 13.30 5.85
C ILE A 112 28.83 13.85 5.03
N ASP A 113 28.83 15.14 4.68
CA ASP A 113 29.88 15.78 3.88
C ASP A 113 31.25 15.81 4.59
N GLU A 114 31.27 15.68 5.92
CA GLU A 114 32.49 15.62 6.74
C GLU A 114 33.02 14.20 6.98
N LEU A 115 32.35 13.19 6.43
CA LEU A 115 32.79 11.81 6.59
C LEU A 115 34.12 11.57 5.85
N PRO A 116 34.96 10.66 6.37
CA PRO A 116 36.14 10.20 5.62
C PRO A 116 35.76 9.63 4.25
N LEU A 117 36.65 9.78 3.26
CA LEU A 117 36.42 9.30 1.88
C LEU A 117 36.05 7.81 1.79
N GLU A 118 36.56 7.00 2.72
CA GLU A 118 36.24 5.58 2.83
C GLU A 118 34.76 5.34 3.18
N CYS A 119 34.19 6.17 4.06
CA CYS A 119 32.77 6.11 4.42
C CYS A 119 31.89 6.55 3.25
N HIS A 120 32.32 7.55 2.46
CA HIS A 120 31.57 7.98 1.26
C HIS A 120 31.39 6.85 0.24
N ARG A 121 32.43 6.04 0.00
CA ARG A 121 32.32 4.88 -0.90
C ARG A 121 31.34 3.83 -0.37
N ALA A 122 31.32 3.60 0.94
CA ALA A 122 30.37 2.68 1.54
C ALA A 122 28.91 3.18 1.43
N LEU A 123 28.71 4.49 1.46
CA LEU A 123 27.38 5.11 1.33
C LEU A 123 26.82 5.12 -0.10
N GLU A 124 27.61 4.84 -1.14
CA GLU A 124 27.13 4.86 -2.54
C GLU A 124 25.92 3.93 -2.77
N HIS A 125 25.80 2.86 -1.99
CA HIS A 125 24.74 1.86 -2.11
C HIS A 125 23.77 1.84 -0.91
N VAL A 126 23.94 2.76 0.05
CA VAL A 126 23.19 2.77 1.32
C VAL A 126 22.35 4.04 1.42
N ALA A 127 21.04 3.88 1.54
CA ALA A 127 20.14 5.01 1.73
C ALA A 127 20.20 5.51 3.18
N ILE A 128 20.19 6.82 3.40
CA ILE A 128 20.00 7.39 4.75
C ILE A 128 18.54 7.83 4.88
N VAL A 129 17.83 7.28 5.86
CA VAL A 129 16.40 7.55 6.10
C VAL A 129 16.17 8.10 7.50
N PHE A 130 15.17 8.96 7.65
CA PHE A 130 14.81 9.55 8.93
C PHE A 130 13.56 8.89 9.48
N ALA A 131 13.55 8.62 10.79
CA ALA A 131 12.41 8.05 11.48
C ALA A 131 12.32 8.58 12.91
N ASP A 132 11.17 8.39 13.54
CA ASP A 132 10.98 8.55 14.98
C ASP A 132 11.01 7.19 15.70
N GLY A 133 11.05 7.23 17.03
CA GLY A 133 11.04 6.06 17.89
C GLY A 133 12.42 5.59 18.33
N GLY A 134 13.47 6.39 18.13
CA GLY A 134 14.79 6.14 18.70
C GLY A 134 14.77 6.18 20.22
N ILE A 135 13.92 7.03 20.81
CA ILE A 135 13.77 7.12 22.27
C ILE A 135 13.32 5.79 22.87
N ARG A 136 12.34 5.12 22.23
CA ARG A 136 11.85 3.81 22.70
C ARG A 136 12.86 2.70 22.49
N ARG A 137 13.71 2.81 21.46
CA ARG A 137 14.76 1.84 21.14
C ARG A 137 16.05 2.07 21.91
N GLY A 138 16.24 3.26 22.47
CA GLY A 138 17.51 3.67 23.06
C GLY A 138 18.63 3.80 22.03
N ALA A 139 18.31 4.18 20.79
CA ALA A 139 19.26 4.24 19.68
C ALA A 139 19.16 5.58 18.92
N TYR A 140 20.30 6.08 18.45
CA TYR A 140 20.38 7.27 17.59
C TYR A 140 20.35 6.93 16.10
N GLY A 141 20.79 5.73 15.74
CA GLY A 141 20.69 5.19 14.40
C GLY A 141 20.68 3.67 14.41
N LEU A 142 20.44 3.08 13.26
CA LEU A 142 20.53 1.63 13.03
C LEU A 142 20.81 1.36 11.55
N TYR A 143 21.74 0.47 11.27
CA TYR A 143 21.87 -0.15 9.96
C TYR A 143 20.79 -1.24 9.74
N GLU A 144 19.97 -1.08 8.71
CA GLU A 144 18.99 -2.07 8.26
C GLU A 144 19.35 -2.53 6.84
N GLY A 145 19.87 -3.75 6.74
CA GLY A 145 20.24 -4.38 5.46
C GLY A 145 19.69 -5.79 5.33
N ASP A 146 19.88 -6.36 4.15
CA ASP A 146 19.31 -7.67 3.82
C ASP A 146 19.85 -8.76 4.74
N THR A 147 18.94 -9.50 5.36
CA THR A 147 19.24 -10.74 6.09
C THR A 147 18.74 -11.88 5.23
N VAL A 148 19.40 -13.03 5.28
CA VAL A 148 19.26 -14.25 4.45
C VAL A 148 17.81 -14.73 4.13
N ALA A 149 16.78 -14.11 4.71
CA ALA A 149 15.37 -14.37 4.49
C ALA A 149 14.59 -13.33 3.63
N ARG A 150 15.18 -12.22 3.13
CA ARG A 150 14.42 -11.16 2.44
C ARG A 150 15.15 -10.45 1.27
N ASP A 151 15.43 -11.20 0.20
CA ASP A 151 16.10 -10.85 -1.09
C ASP A 151 15.72 -9.54 -1.86
N PHE A 152 15.05 -8.54 -1.27
CA PHE A 152 14.58 -7.34 -1.99
C PHE A 152 14.69 -6.01 -1.22
N PHE A 153 15.35 -5.96 -0.05
CA PHE A 153 15.51 -4.68 0.67
C PHE A 153 16.90 -4.08 0.44
N HIS A 154 16.92 -2.87 -0.13
CA HIS A 154 18.15 -2.08 -0.17
C HIS A 154 18.61 -1.71 1.23
N ASP A 155 19.93 -1.72 1.40
CA ASP A 155 20.60 -1.30 2.61
C ASP A 155 20.27 0.15 2.93
N ARG A 156 19.96 0.40 4.20
CA ARG A 156 19.69 1.74 4.70
C ARG A 156 20.22 1.95 6.11
N ILE A 157 20.62 3.19 6.39
CA ILE A 157 20.89 3.66 7.75
C ILE A 157 19.67 4.49 8.17
N VAL A 158 18.99 4.02 9.20
CA VAL A 158 17.92 4.77 9.85
C VAL A 158 18.54 5.71 10.87
N ILE A 159 18.22 7.01 10.80
CA ILE A 159 18.61 8.02 11.78
C ILE A 159 17.37 8.44 12.55
N PHE A 160 17.41 8.31 13.87
CA PHE A 160 16.27 8.61 14.74
C PHE A 160 16.26 10.08 15.18
N GLN A 161 15.43 10.89 14.52
CA GLN A 161 15.38 12.33 14.74
C GLN A 161 14.91 12.68 16.16
N ASP A 162 13.89 11.99 16.69
CA ASP A 162 13.36 12.19 18.03
C ASP A 162 14.43 12.06 19.13
N ALA A 163 15.26 11.02 19.07
CA ALA A 163 16.30 10.78 20.05
C ALA A 163 17.44 11.81 19.96
N LEU A 164 17.89 12.11 18.74
CA LEU A 164 18.98 13.04 18.49
C LEU A 164 18.60 14.49 18.85
N MET A 165 17.41 14.93 18.47
CA MET A 165 16.92 16.28 18.78
C MET A 165 16.70 16.46 20.28
N ARG A 166 16.20 15.44 20.98
CA ARG A 166 16.03 15.50 22.44
C ARG A 166 17.36 15.68 23.16
N ASP A 167 18.38 14.92 22.77
CA ASP A 167 19.64 14.84 23.52
C ASP A 167 20.65 15.92 23.07
N PHE A 168 20.65 16.31 21.80
CA PHE A 168 21.66 17.20 21.20
C PHE A 168 21.08 18.40 20.45
N GLY A 169 19.76 18.51 20.28
CA GLY A 169 19.13 19.58 19.49
C GLY A 169 19.32 21.00 20.03
N HIS A 170 19.90 21.15 21.23
CA HIS A 170 20.23 22.44 21.83
C HIS A 170 21.51 23.09 21.24
N ASP A 171 22.38 22.31 20.59
CA ASP A 171 23.62 22.80 19.96
C ASP A 171 23.78 22.16 18.56
N PRO A 172 23.72 22.96 17.47
CA PRO A 172 23.85 22.45 16.12
C PRO A 172 25.17 21.73 15.81
N GLU A 173 26.28 22.19 16.38
CA GLU A 173 27.60 21.60 16.14
C GLU A 173 27.74 20.27 16.89
N LEU A 174 27.21 20.22 18.11
CA LEU A 174 27.15 18.98 18.89
C LEU A 174 26.25 17.94 18.20
N LEU A 175 25.08 18.37 17.72
CA LEU A 175 24.16 17.53 16.96
C LEU A 175 24.84 16.98 15.70
N LYS A 176 25.53 17.84 14.95
CA LYS A 176 26.29 17.44 13.76
C LYS A 176 27.35 16.39 14.08
N ALA A 177 28.20 16.66 15.08
CA ALA A 177 29.25 15.74 15.51
C ALA A 177 28.69 14.39 15.95
N GLN A 178 27.54 14.40 16.64
CA GLN A 178 26.88 13.18 17.06
C GLN A 178 26.27 12.40 15.88
N VAL A 179 25.67 13.08 14.91
CA VAL A 179 25.20 12.44 13.67
C VAL A 179 26.37 11.80 12.92
N THR A 180 27.49 12.51 12.76
CA THR A 180 28.71 11.97 12.13
C THR A 180 29.19 10.72 12.87
N ARG A 181 29.25 10.76 14.20
CA ARG A 181 29.63 9.60 15.03
C ARG A 181 28.67 8.43 14.83
N THR A 182 27.37 8.69 14.81
CA THR A 182 26.33 7.67 14.65
C THR A 182 26.45 7.00 13.28
N VAL A 183 26.52 7.77 12.19
CA VAL A 183 26.66 7.21 10.83
C VAL A 183 27.95 6.39 10.70
N ARG A 184 29.07 6.86 11.25
CA ARG A 184 30.34 6.12 11.26
C ARG A 184 30.24 4.81 12.04
N HIS A 185 29.56 4.82 13.18
CA HIS A 185 29.37 3.66 14.02
C HIS A 185 28.52 2.59 13.29
N GLU A 186 27.39 2.97 12.72
CA GLU A 186 26.52 2.07 11.96
C GLU A 186 27.23 1.46 10.74
N LEU A 187 27.98 2.29 9.99
CA LEU A 187 28.79 1.82 8.85
C LEU A 187 29.90 0.87 9.29
N ALA A 188 30.64 1.22 10.34
CA ALA A 188 31.74 0.39 10.84
C ALA A 188 31.23 -0.98 11.30
N HIS A 189 30.12 -1.02 12.05
CA HIS A 189 29.49 -2.26 12.46
C HIS A 189 29.06 -3.12 11.29
N HIS A 190 28.44 -2.52 10.26
CA HIS A 190 28.03 -3.26 9.07
C HIS A 190 29.21 -3.82 8.26
N LEU A 191 30.29 -3.04 8.13
CA LEU A 191 31.51 -3.46 7.42
C LEU A 191 32.40 -4.44 8.22
N GLY A 192 32.00 -4.78 9.46
CA GLY A 192 32.79 -5.66 10.34
C GLY A 192 34.04 -5.00 10.91
N TRP A 193 34.10 -3.66 10.95
CA TRP A 193 35.17 -2.90 11.56
C TRP A 193 34.86 -2.70 13.05
N ASP A 194 35.53 -3.44 13.92
CA ASP A 194 35.44 -3.30 15.39
C ASP A 194 35.96 -1.93 15.86
N GLU A 195 35.52 -1.47 17.04
CA GLU A 195 35.82 -0.18 17.67
C GLU A 195 37.33 0.13 17.81
N ASN A 196 38.19 -0.86 17.61
CA ASN A 196 39.65 -0.73 17.53
C ASN A 196 40.18 -0.26 16.16
N GLY A 197 39.36 -0.27 15.10
CA GLY A 197 39.72 0.14 13.74
C GLY A 197 39.81 1.67 13.54
N VAL A 198 39.22 2.45 14.43
CA VAL A 198 39.25 3.93 14.33
C VAL A 198 40.63 4.51 14.69
N ARG A 199 41.46 3.77 15.44
CA ARG A 199 42.87 4.15 15.70
C ARG A 199 43.84 3.66 14.61
N GLY A 200 43.40 2.77 13.73
CA GLY A 200 44.23 2.22 12.64
C GLY A 200 44.35 3.13 11.41
N LEU A 201 43.55 4.20 11.34
CA LEU A 201 43.51 5.16 10.24
C LEU A 201 44.31 6.45 10.51
N GLY A 202 45.13 6.48 11.58
CA GLY A 202 46.02 7.60 11.85
C GLY A 202 45.31 8.88 12.29
N LEU A 203 44.32 8.76 13.18
CA LEU A 203 43.88 9.85 14.06
C LEU A 203 44.51 9.67 15.44
#